data_AF-A0A959HD94-F1
#
_entry.id   AF-A0A959HD94-F1
#
_cell.length_a   1.000
_cell.length_b   1.000
_cell.length_c   1.000
_cell.angle_alpha   90.00
_cell.angle_beta   90.00
_cell.angle_gamma   90.00
#
_symmetry.space_group_name_H-M   'P 1'
#
loop_
_entity.id
_entity.type
_entity.pdbx_description
1 polymer ?
#
loop_
_entity_poly.entity_id
_entity_poly.type
_entity_poly.pdbx_seq_one_letter_code
_entity_poly.pdbx_strand_id
1 'polypeptide(L)' 'MSEQPNDSQPQGDALQGARETYKAFDHFVTIREDDSTLVMAGKLLLRLLGIFIMILLSPFLIIGLFIAFAAVL' A
#
# COMPACT_ATOMS: atom_id res chain seq x y z
N MET A 1 35.09 -19.25 -12.47
CA MET A 1 34.00 -19.22 -11.48
C MET A 1 32.95 -18.29 -12.05
N SER A 2 31.96 -18.83 -12.74
CA SER A 2 30.89 -18.05 -13.38
C SER A 2 29.83 -17.72 -12.32
N GLU A 3 29.78 -16.47 -11.89
CA GLU A 3 28.66 -15.94 -11.12
C GLU A 3 27.43 -15.89 -12.05
N GLN A 4 26.53 -16.86 -11.89
CA GLN A 4 25.18 -16.77 -12.44
C GLN A 4 24.41 -15.73 -11.60
N PRO A 5 23.77 -14.72 -12.21
CA PRO A 5 22.78 -13.94 -11.49
C PRO A 5 21.61 -14.87 -11.18
N ASN A 6 21.33 -15.01 -9.89
CA ASN A 6 20.22 -15.80 -9.37
C ASN A 6 18.91 -15.06 -9.68
N ASP A 7 18.32 -15.32 -10.85
CA ASP A 7 17.03 -14.81 -11.33
C ASP A 7 15.84 -15.48 -10.60
N SER A 8 15.86 -15.44 -9.26
CA SER A 8 14.78 -15.95 -8.43
C SER A 8 14.13 -14.81 -7.66
N GLN A 9 12.92 -14.45 -8.07
CA GLN A 9 11.79 -13.88 -7.30
C GLN A 9 11.33 -12.44 -7.64
N PRO A 10 10.67 -12.23 -8.80
CA PRO A 10 9.90 -11.01 -9.07
C PRO A 10 8.74 -10.77 -8.07
N GLN A 11 8.31 -11.81 -7.35
CA GLN A 11 7.27 -11.68 -6.32
C GLN A 11 7.81 -11.02 -5.03
N GLY A 12 9.10 -11.18 -4.73
CA GLY A 12 9.73 -10.61 -3.54
C GLY A 12 9.71 -9.08 -3.56
N ASP A 13 10.07 -8.48 -4.69
CA ASP A 13 10.18 -7.03 -4.85
C ASP A 13 8.83 -6.31 -4.76
N ALA A 14 7.79 -6.83 -5.41
CA ALA A 14 6.46 -6.21 -5.37
C ALA A 14 5.85 -6.25 -3.96
N LEU A 15 5.99 -7.39 -3.26
CA LEU A 15 5.56 -7.54 -1.87
C LEU A 15 6.40 -6.67 -0.92
N GLN A 16 7.69 -6.52 -1.18
CA GLN A 16 8.58 -5.68 -0.39
C GLN A 16 8.27 -4.19 -0.57
N GLY A 17 8.05 -3.73 -1.81
CA GLY A 17 7.65 -2.35 -2.10
C GLY A 17 6.27 -2.00 -1.52
N ALA A 18 5.31 -2.94 -1.56
CA ALA A 18 4.02 -2.76 -0.89
C ALA A 18 4.17 -2.64 0.63
N ARG A 19 5.00 -3.49 1.26
CA ARG A 19 5.29 -3.42 2.71
C ARG A 19 5.97 -2.11 3.09
N GLU A 20 6.91 -1.63 2.30
CA GLU A 20 7.62 -0.38 2.55
C GLU A 20 6.68 0.82 2.45
N THR A 21 5.82 0.84 1.43
CA THR A 21 4.76 1.86 1.26
C THR A 21 3.80 1.87 2.45
N TYR A 22 3.36 0.68 2.91
CA TYR A 22 2.51 0.57 4.10
C TYR A 22 3.19 1.10 5.36
N LYS A 23 4.48 0.78 5.57
CA LYS A 23 5.25 1.29 6.71
C LYS A 23 5.43 2.80 6.66
N ALA A 24 5.71 3.36 5.48
CA ALA A 24 5.85 4.80 5.29
C ALA A 24 4.54 5.54 5.59
N PHE A 25 3.41 5.00 5.10
CA PHE A 25 2.09 5.54 5.40
C PHE A 25 1.77 5.46 6.90
N ASP A 26 1.98 4.31 7.53
CA ASP A 26 1.73 4.10 8.96
C ASP A 26 2.58 5.04 9.83
N HIS A 27 3.87 5.22 9.49
CA HIS A 27 4.74 6.17 10.17
C HIS A 27 4.28 7.62 10.00
N PHE A 28 3.69 7.99 8.85
CA PHE A 28 3.17 9.32 8.61
C PHE A 28 1.90 9.63 9.41
N VAL A 29 0.98 8.67 9.49
CA VAL A 29 -0.27 8.81 10.26
C VAL A 29 -0.10 8.51 11.75
N THR A 30 1.08 8.04 12.16
CA THR A 30 1.40 7.82 13.57
C THR A 30 1.31 9.14 14.32
N ILE A 31 0.46 9.13 15.35
CA ILE A 31 0.28 10.23 16.28
C ILE A 31 1.48 10.24 17.23
N ARG A 32 2.14 11.39 17.33
CA ARG A 32 3.25 11.63 18.25
C ARG A 32 2.78 12.51 19.40
N GLU A 33 3.42 12.37 20.56
CA GLU A 33 3.05 13.10 21.78
C GLU A 33 3.34 14.61 21.68
N ASP A 34 4.18 15.04 20.74
CA ASP A 34 4.49 16.45 20.47
C ASP A 34 3.55 17.09 19.43
N ASP A 35 2.67 16.31 18.79
CA ASP A 35 1.74 16.82 17.79
C ASP A 35 0.66 17.69 18.46
N SER A 36 0.43 18.89 17.92
CA SER A 36 -0.72 19.72 18.32
C SER A 36 -2.03 18.95 18.08
N THR A 37 -3.05 19.21 18.92
CA THR A 37 -4.37 18.54 18.85
C THR A 37 -5.00 18.58 17.44
N LEU A 38 -4.75 19.65 16.68
CA LEU A 38 -5.18 19.78 15.29
C LEU A 38 -4.47 18.79 14.35
N VAL A 39 -3.16 18.62 14.51
CA VAL A 39 -2.33 17.70 13.71
C VAL A 39 -2.70 16.26 14.05
N MET A 40 -2.94 15.97 15.33
CA MET A 40 -3.43 14.68 15.80
C MET A 40 -4.77 14.30 15.16
N ALA A 41 -5.74 15.23 15.15
CA ALA A 41 -7.03 15.02 14.50
C ALA A 41 -6.88 14.81 12.98
N GLY A 42 -6.02 15.58 12.31
CA GLY A 42 -5.72 15.42 10.88
C GLY A 42 -5.11 14.05 10.55
N LYS A 43 -4.14 13.58 11.34
CA LYS A 43 -3.53 12.25 11.19
C LYS A 43 -4.54 11.13 11.40
N LEU A 44 -5.42 11.25 12.40
CA LEU A 44 -6.49 10.30 12.64
C LEU A 44 -7.46 10.22 11.46
N LEU A 45 -7.88 11.37 10.93
CA LEU A 45 -8.77 11.48 9.78
C LEU A 45 -8.13 10.89 8.52
N LEU A 46 -6.83 11.13 8.32
CA LEU A 46 -6.06 10.56 7.21
C LEU A 46 -5.94 9.03 7.31
N ARG A 47 -5.78 8.48 8.52
CA ARG A 47 -5.80 7.04 8.77
C ARG A 47 -7.15 6.42 8.43
N LEU A 48 -8.24 7.05 8.87
CA LEU A 48 -9.61 6.64 8.53
C LEU A 48 -9.85 6.69 7.02
N LEU A 49 -9.39 7.74 6.35
CA LEU A 49 -9.50 7.87 4.89
C LEU A 49 -8.70 6.77 4.16
N GLY A 50 -7.48 6.47 4.61
CA GLY A 50 -6.66 5.40 4.05
C GLY A 50 -7.33 4.02 4.16
N ILE A 51 -7.89 3.70 5.32
CA ILE A 51 -8.66 2.46 5.53
C ILE A 51 -9.90 2.45 4.64
N PHE A 52 -10.63 3.56 4.56
CA PHE A 52 -11.82 3.67 3.73
C PHE A 52 -11.50 3.43 2.25
N ILE A 53 -10.43 4.03 1.73
CA ILE A 53 -9.95 3.80 0.36
C ILE A 53 -9.55 2.33 0.19
N MET A 54 -8.85 1.73 1.15
CA MET A 54 -8.45 0.32 1.04
C MET A 54 -9.66 -0.63 0.98
N ILE A 55 -10.70 -0.36 1.78
CA ILE A 55 -11.97 -1.11 1.76
C ILE A 55 -12.70 -0.91 0.44
N LEU A 56 -12.80 0.33 -0.04
CA LEU A 56 -13.43 0.63 -1.33
C LEU A 56 -12.68 -0.03 -2.48
N LEU A 57 -11.35 0.02 -2.46
CA LEU A 57 -10.53 -0.50 -3.55
C LEU A 57 -10.64 -2.02 -3.66
N SER A 58 -10.98 -2.77 -2.60
CA SER A 58 -11.13 -4.22 -2.63
C SER A 58 -12.15 -4.73 -3.68
N PRO A 59 -13.43 -4.32 -3.69
CA PRO A 59 -14.37 -4.70 -4.75
C PRO A 59 -13.99 -4.13 -6.11
N PHE A 60 -13.45 -2.90 -6.19
CA PHE A 60 -13.04 -2.30 -7.46
C PHE A 60 -11.81 -2.98 -8.07
N LEU A 61 -10.90 -3.52 -7.27
CA LEU A 61 -9.74 -4.29 -7.73
C LEU A 61 -10.17 -5.57 -8.43
N ILE A 62 -11.14 -6.29 -7.86
CA ILE A 62 -11.67 -7.51 -8.47
C ILE A 62 -12.35 -7.18 -9.80
N ILE A 63 -13.21 -6.15 -9.83
CA ILE A 63 -13.90 -5.71 -11.05
C ILE A 63 -12.89 -5.24 -12.11
N GLY A 64 -11.94 -4.39 -11.72
CA GLY A 64 -10.89 -3.87 -12.60
C GLY A 64 -9.99 -4.97 -13.14
N LEU A 65 -9.65 -5.97 -12.32
CA LEU A 65 -8.90 -7.14 -12.76
C LEU A 65 -9.69 -7.98 -13.76
N PHE A 66 -10.99 -8.20 -13.52
CA PHE A 66 -11.88 -8.86 -14.47
C PHE A 66 -11.93 -8.13 -15.80
N ILE A 67 -12.09 -6.81 -15.79
CA ILE A 67 -12.09 -5.98 -17.00
C ILE A 67 -10.74 -6.07 -17.71
N ALA A 68 -9.63 -6.01 -16.98
CA ALA A 68 -8.28 -6.11 -17.57
C ALA A 68 -8.06 -7.45 -18.28
N PHE A 69 -8.48 -8.56 -17.68
CA PHE A 69 -8.45 -9.86 -18.33
C PHE A 69 -9.41 -9.94 -19.53
N ALA A 70 -10.63 -9.41 -19.40
CA ALA A 70 -11.61 -9.40 -20.48
C ALA A 70 -11.20 -8.50 -21.66
N ALA A 71 -10.39 -7.46 -21.43
CA ALA A 71 -9.89 -6.56 -22.46
C ALA A 71 -8.69 -7.14 -23.25
N VAL A 72 -7.98 -8.10 -22.67
CA VAL A 72 -6.83 -8.78 -23.28
C VAL A 72 -7.23 -10.05 -24.05
N LEU A 73 -8.39 -10.63 -23.72
CA LEU A 73 -8.96 -11.81 -24.37
C LEU A 73 -9.71 -11.43 -25.66
#